data_AF-A0A2V8FCY8-F1
#
_entry.id   AF-A0A2V8FCY8-F1
#
_cell.length_a   1.000
_cell.length_b   1.000
_cell.length_c   1.000
_cell.angle_alpha   90.00
_cell.angle_beta   90.00
_cell.angle_gamma   90.00
#
_symmetry.space_group_name_H-M   'P 1'
#
loop_
_entity.id
_entity.type
_entity.pdbx_description
1 polymer ?
#
loop_
_entity_poly.entity_id
_entity_poly.type
_entity_poly.pdbx_seq_one_letter_code
_entity_poly.pdbx_strand_id
1 'polypeptide(L)'
;MFNFLLTDNWSFIQAMFDLFARHARMGFAANFLSDRVDYRLDHTYHADPAKVLDLAYRYSNRVMLRNDYMPFEFTLYVDLRREFDKTRVVYPEFITLVDVDD
;
A
#
# COMPACT_ATOMS: atom_id res chain seq x y z
N MET A 1 -7.58 4.37 -7.73
CA MET A 1 -6.79 5.60 -7.87
C MET A 1 -7.46 6.66 -7.00
N PHE A 2 -6.73 7.27 -6.07
CA PHE A 2 -7.26 8.15 -5.00
C PHE A 2 -6.82 9.61 -5.22
N ASN A 3 -7.13 10.16 -6.40
CA ASN A 3 -6.50 11.40 -6.88
C ASN A 3 -7.41 12.63 -6.82
N PHE A 4 -8.72 12.47 -6.63
CA PHE A 4 -9.66 13.61 -6.61
C PHE A 4 -9.71 14.26 -5.22
N LEU A 5 -9.76 15.59 -5.20
CA LEU A 5 -10.00 16.34 -3.98
C LEU A 5 -11.45 16.10 -3.50
N LEU A 6 -11.60 15.74 -2.23
CA LEU A 6 -12.87 15.53 -1.53
C LEU A 6 -12.92 16.43 -0.31
N THR A 7 -14.10 16.59 0.30
CA THR A 7 -14.26 17.32 1.56
C THR A 7 -13.39 16.74 2.67
N ASP A 8 -13.27 15.40 2.71
CA ASP A 8 -12.38 14.68 3.62
C ASP A 8 -11.80 13.45 2.93
N ASN A 9 -10.66 13.64 2.25
CA ASN A 9 -9.94 12.55 1.60
C ASN A 9 -9.42 11.50 2.60
N TRP A 10 -9.02 11.91 3.81
CA TRP A 10 -8.35 10.98 4.73
C TRP A 10 -9.34 9.97 5.30
N SER A 11 -10.49 10.43 5.80
CA SER A 11 -11.55 9.53 6.26
C SER A 11 -12.06 8.62 5.14
N PHE A 12 -12.14 9.14 3.91
CA PHE A 12 -12.47 8.33 2.73
C PHE A 12 -11.44 7.22 2.49
N ILE A 13 -10.15 7.53 2.52
CA ILE A 13 -9.07 6.55 2.33
C ILE A 13 -9.15 5.45 3.40
N GLN A 14 -9.33 5.82 4.68
CA GLN A 14 -9.46 4.85 5.78
C GLN A 14 -10.67 3.93 5.58
N ALA A 15 -11.85 4.50 5.26
CA ALA A 15 -13.06 3.73 5.02
C ALA A 15 -12.92 2.77 3.82
N MET A 16 -12.23 3.19 2.77
CA MET A 16 -11.95 2.35 1.61
C MET A 16 -10.99 1.21 1.94
N PHE A 17 -9.94 1.47 2.75
CA PHE A 17 -9.03 0.42 3.19
C PHE A 17 -9.76 -0.61 4.06
N ASP A 18 -10.63 -0.18 4.98
CA ASP A 18 -11.48 -1.08 5.77
C ASP A 18 -12.39 -1.92 4.87
N LEU A 19 -13.01 -1.30 3.86
CA LEU A 19 -13.86 -2.01 2.91
C LEU A 19 -13.07 -3.06 2.11
N PHE A 20 -11.91 -2.69 1.58
CA PHE A 20 -11.05 -3.60 0.84
C PHE A 20 -10.56 -4.74 1.71
N ALA A 21 -10.09 -4.46 2.93
CA ALA A 21 -9.64 -5.47 3.87
C ALA A 21 -10.73 -6.48 4.24
N ARG A 22 -12.00 -6.03 4.34
CA ARG A 22 -13.14 -6.92 4.63
C ARG A 22 -13.52 -7.85 3.49
N HIS A 23 -13.30 -7.47 2.24
CA HIS A 23 -13.83 -8.19 1.08
C HIS A 23 -12.77 -8.79 0.15
N ALA A 24 -11.51 -8.38 0.27
CA ALA A 24 -10.43 -8.94 -0.53
C ALA A 24 -10.06 -10.35 -0.07
N ARG A 25 -9.88 -11.26 -1.03
CA ARG A 25 -9.46 -12.65 -0.75
C ARG A 25 -7.96 -12.77 -0.46
N MET A 26 -7.14 -11.99 -1.16
CA MET A 26 -5.68 -12.05 -1.06
C MET A 26 -5.08 -10.74 -0.53
N GLY A 27 -5.63 -9.61 -0.95
CA GLY A 27 -5.09 -8.30 -0.64
C GLY A 27 -5.68 -7.24 -1.53
N PHE A 28 -5.21 -6.01 -1.39
CA PHE A 28 -5.65 -4.88 -2.18
C PHE A 28 -4.48 -3.99 -2.58
N ALA A 29 -4.71 -3.18 -3.61
CA ALA A 29 -3.78 -2.16 -4.04
C ALA A 29 -4.50 -0.80 -4.13
N ALA A 30 -3.81 0.25 -3.72
CA ALA A 30 -4.30 1.61 -3.76
C ALA A 30 -3.21 2.54 -4.31
N ASN A 31 -3.52 3.24 -5.39
CA ASN A 31 -2.63 4.19 -6.03
C ASN A 31 -3.08 5.63 -5.72
N PHE A 32 -2.10 6.51 -5.53
CA PHE A 32 -2.26 7.89 -5.09
C PHE A 32 -1.30 8.81 -5.85
N LEU A 33 -1.68 10.08 -6.01
CA LEU A 33 -0.72 11.16 -6.22
C LEU A 33 0.06 11.40 -4.92
N SER A 34 1.37 11.64 -5.06
CA SER A 34 2.29 11.89 -3.96
C SER A 34 2.37 13.37 -3.61
N ASP A 35 2.47 13.70 -2.33
CA ASP A 35 2.75 15.06 -1.88
C ASP A 35 4.20 15.53 -2.14
N ARG A 36 5.07 14.60 -2.60
CA ARG A 36 6.49 14.81 -2.98
C ARG A 36 6.62 15.37 -4.40
N VAL A 37 6.01 16.52 -4.63
CA VAL A 37 5.95 17.20 -5.93
C VAL A 37 6.09 18.71 -5.80
N ASP A 38 6.61 19.36 -6.84
CA ASP A 38 6.81 20.82 -6.87
C ASP A 38 5.56 21.61 -7.30
N TYR A 39 4.52 20.92 -7.80
CA TYR A 39 3.26 21.54 -8.21
C TYR A 39 2.07 20.61 -7.93
N ARG A 40 0.88 21.20 -7.79
CA ARG A 40 -0.39 20.49 -7.57
C ARG A 40 -1.49 21.12 -8.41
N LEU A 41 -2.47 20.32 -8.83
CA LEU A 41 -3.68 20.82 -9.50
C LEU A 41 -4.79 21.03 -8.47
N ASP A 42 -5.56 22.12 -8.58
CA ASP A 42 -6.57 22.51 -7.57
C ASP A 42 -7.62 21.45 -7.26
N HIS A 43 -7.93 20.59 -8.23
CA HIS A 43 -8.95 19.53 -8.12
C HIS A 43 -8.37 18.17 -7.70
N THR A 44 -7.09 18.13 -7.32
CA THR A 44 -6.39 16.88 -7.00
C THR A 44 -5.97 16.80 -5.54
N TYR A 45 -6.07 15.60 -4.99
CA TYR A 45 -5.55 15.25 -3.67
C TYR A 45 -4.19 14.58 -3.81
N HIS A 46 -3.19 15.13 -3.14
CA HIS A 46 -1.85 14.56 -3.05
C HIS A 46 -1.64 14.03 -1.63
N ALA A 47 -1.44 12.72 -1.52
CA ALA A 47 -1.30 12.01 -0.26
C ALA A 47 0.16 11.97 0.20
N ASP A 48 0.38 12.03 1.52
CA ASP A 48 1.69 11.76 2.12
C ASP A 48 1.94 10.24 2.08
N PRO A 49 2.94 9.76 1.32
CA PRO A 49 3.21 8.32 1.21
C PRO A 49 3.52 7.66 2.55
N ALA A 50 4.14 8.38 3.50
CA ALA A 50 4.48 7.85 4.81
C ALA A 50 3.23 7.58 5.67
N LYS A 51 2.25 8.50 5.66
CA LYS A 51 0.98 8.32 6.37
C LYS A 51 0.15 7.18 5.80
N VAL A 52 0.12 7.07 4.48
CA VAL A 52 -0.60 5.98 3.81
C VAL A 52 0.05 4.63 4.08
N LEU A 53 1.39 4.58 4.13
CA LEU A 53 2.13 3.38 4.53
C LEU A 53 1.83 2.98 5.99
N ASP A 54 1.83 3.94 6.92
CA ASP A 54 1.48 3.69 8.33
C ASP A 54 0.05 3.13 8.48
N LEU A 55 -0.91 3.67 7.72
CA LEU A 55 -2.27 3.16 7.67
C LEU A 55 -2.32 1.70 7.20
N ALA A 56 -1.54 1.31 6.19
CA ALA A 56 -1.51 -0.06 5.68
C ALA A 56 -1.09 -1.09 6.74
N TYR A 57 -0.17 -0.74 7.64
CA TYR A 57 0.30 -1.66 8.68
C TYR A 57 -0.78 -2.06 9.69
N ARG A 58 -1.89 -1.33 9.76
CA ARG A 58 -3.07 -1.76 10.55
C ARG A 58 -3.71 -3.03 10.01
N TYR A 59 -3.51 -3.32 8.72
CA TYR A 59 -4.12 -4.45 8.04
C TYR A 59 -3.15 -5.60 7.86
N SER A 60 -1.87 -5.35 7.54
CA SER A 60 -0.89 -6.42 7.34
C SER A 60 0.55 -5.96 7.54
N ASN A 61 1.44 -6.90 7.86
CA ASN A 61 2.89 -6.70 7.79
C ASN A 61 3.44 -6.94 6.37
N ARG A 62 2.61 -7.47 5.45
CA ARG A 62 2.96 -7.71 4.03
C ARG A 62 2.58 -6.50 3.19
N VAL A 63 3.43 -5.49 3.19
CA VAL A 63 3.16 -4.21 2.53
C VAL A 63 4.30 -3.84 1.58
N MET A 64 3.97 -3.37 0.38
CA MET A 64 4.91 -2.81 -0.57
C MET A 64 4.43 -1.42 -0.98
N LEU A 65 5.31 -0.42 -0.87
CA LEU A 65 5.13 0.89 -1.46
C LEU A 65 5.98 0.95 -2.73
N ARG A 66 5.34 1.24 -3.87
CA ARG A 66 5.99 1.29 -5.18
C ARG A 66 5.83 2.66 -5.80
N ASN A 67 6.94 3.36 -6.02
CA ASN A 67 7.00 4.70 -6.61
C ASN A 67 8.12 4.84 -7.66
N ASP A 68 8.55 3.72 -8.25
CA ASP A 68 9.67 3.61 -9.19
C ASP A 68 9.28 3.80 -10.67
N TYR A 69 7.98 3.87 -10.98
CA TYR A 69 7.49 3.85 -12.38
C TYR A 69 6.76 5.14 -12.81
N MET A 70 6.03 5.79 -11.91
CA MET A 70 5.32 7.06 -12.15
C MET A 70 5.87 8.12 -11.19
N PRO A 71 6.44 9.24 -11.70
CA PRO A 71 7.24 10.16 -10.88
C PRO A 71 6.45 10.91 -9.81
N PHE A 72 5.14 11.01 -9.97
CA PHE A 72 4.25 11.77 -9.07
C PHE A 72 3.24 10.89 -8.36
N GLU A 73 3.34 9.58 -8.51
CA GLU A 73 2.42 8.62 -7.91
C GLU A 73 3.16 7.60 -7.07
N PHE A 74 2.42 6.99 -6.15
CA PHE A 74 2.84 5.77 -5.50
C PHE A 74 1.67 4.80 -5.42
N THR A 75 1.99 3.51 -5.53
CA THR A 75 1.02 2.43 -5.35
C THR A 75 1.40 1.65 -4.10
N LEU A 76 0.46 1.56 -3.18
CA LEU A 76 0.54 0.72 -2.01
C LEU A 76 -0.11 -0.63 -2.32
N TYR A 77 0.58 -1.71 -2.02
CA TYR A 77 0.07 -3.08 -2.06
C TYR A 77 0.01 -3.62 -0.64
N VAL A 78 -1.14 -4.14 -0.23
CA VAL A 78 -1.37 -4.75 1.08
C VAL A 78 -1.85 -6.18 0.87
N ASP A 79 -1.02 -7.14 1.25
CA ASP A 79 -1.35 -8.56 1.17
C ASP A 79 -1.87 -9.05 2.53
N LEU A 80 -3.08 -9.60 2.55
CA LEU A 80 -3.78 -9.99 3.77
C LEU A 80 -3.49 -11.42 4.21
N ARG A 81 -2.78 -12.20 3.37
CA ARG A 81 -2.33 -13.56 3.72
C ARG A 81 -1.38 -13.51 4.90
N ARG A 82 -1.52 -14.43 5.85
CA ARG A 82 -0.79 -14.40 7.14
C ARG A 82 0.27 -15.47 7.28
N GLU A 83 0.24 -16.45 6.39
CA GLU A 83 1.13 -17.60 6.41
C GLU A 83 2.56 -17.14 6.12
N PHE A 84 3.50 -17.58 6.95
CA PHE A 84 4.94 -17.45 6.74
C PHE A 84 5.64 -18.68 7.33
N ASP A 85 6.80 -19.02 6.79
CA ASP A 85 7.68 -20.06 7.36
C ASP A 85 8.27 -19.51 8.67
N LYS A 86 7.95 -20.15 9.80
CA LYS A 86 8.39 -19.71 11.12
C LYS A 86 9.87 -20.01 11.41
N THR A 87 10.46 -20.95 10.69
CA THR A 87 11.86 -21.35 10.85
C THR A 87 12.77 -20.36 10.12
N ARG A 88 12.40 -20.01 8.89
CA ARG A 88 13.13 -19.10 8.01
C ARG A 88 12.69 -17.64 8.13
N VAL A 89 11.55 -17.39 8.77
CA VAL A 89 10.94 -16.05 8.92
C VAL A 89 10.70 -15.38 7.57
N VAL A 90 10.19 -16.14 6.60
CA VAL A 90 9.99 -15.70 5.21
C VAL A 90 8.60 -16.09 4.71
N TYR A 91 8.00 -15.31 3.80
CA TYR A 91 6.73 -15.68 3.17
C TYR A 91 6.91 -16.84 2.18
N PRO A 92 5.89 -17.72 2.01
CA PRO A 92 6.04 -18.97 1.25
C PRO A 92 6.57 -18.80 -0.17
N GLU A 93 6.15 -17.74 -0.86
CA GLU A 93 6.61 -17.46 -2.23
C GLU A 93 8.07 -17.03 -2.35
N PHE A 94 8.74 -16.72 -1.24
CA PHE A 94 10.14 -16.29 -1.22
C PHE A 94 11.08 -17.32 -0.56
N ILE A 95 10.58 -18.50 -0.18
CA ILE A 95 11.41 -19.56 0.43
C ILE A 95 12.59 -19.94 -0.48
N THR A 96 12.35 -20.11 -1.78
CA THR A 96 13.40 -20.48 -2.74
C THR A 96 14.46 -19.41 -2.95
N LEU A 97 14.20 -18.16 -2.54
CA LEU A 97 15.17 -17.06 -2.63
C LEU A 97 16.11 -17.00 -1.43
N VAL A 98 15.76 -17.68 -0.31
CA VAL A 98 16.60 -17.72 0.89
C VAL A 98 17.38 -19.04 1.03
N ASP A 99 17.02 -20.07 0.25
CA ASP A 99 17.67 -21.39 0.27
C ASP A 99 18.84 -21.53 -0.73
N VAL A 100 19.42 -20.43 -1.25
CA VAL A 100 20.46 -20.48 -2.30
C VAL A 100 21.89 -20.62 -1.75
N ASP A 101 22.07 -20.68 -0.42
CA ASP A 101 23.39 -20.70 0.22
C ASP A 101 23.57 -21.87 1.22
N ASP A 102 23.44 -23.12 0.75
CA ASP A 102 24.01 -24.32 1.41
C ASP A 102 24.94 -25.10 0.46
#